data_AF-A0A0F2HYP3-F1
#
_entry.id   AF-A0A0F2HYP3-F1
#
_cell.length_a   1.000
_cell.length_b   1.000
_cell.length_c   1.000
_cell.angle_alpha   90.00
_cell.angle_beta   90.00
_cell.angle_gamma   90.00
#
_symmetry.space_group_name_H-M   'P 1'
#
loop_
_entity.id
_entity.type
_entity.pdbx_description
1 polymer ?
#
loop_
_entity_poly.entity_id
_entity_poly.type
_entity_poly.pdbx_seq_one_letter_code
_entity_poly.pdbx_strand_id
1 'polypeptide(L)'
;MSLVKEFKFIKWEEFGEVVEENRVVEPSVSLRRYAELNRYDVKNRLPSAVKELLTLAKLYDIPYNNSSSPVTFSYAIIDAIFTTIIVSAAERDMILNAQLETATHSQLVEAEQFISELRLPEIR
;
A
#
# COMPACT_ATOMS: atom_id res chain seq x y z
N MET A 1 -8.39 -14.63 10.90
CA MET A 1 -7.40 -13.67 11.43
C MET A 1 -8.02 -12.28 11.34
N SER A 2 -7.69 -11.35 12.24
CA SER A 2 -8.25 -9.98 12.17
C SER A 2 -7.60 -9.24 11.00
N LEU A 3 -8.43 -8.64 10.13
CA LEU A 3 -7.99 -7.87 8.96
C LEU A 3 -7.04 -6.72 9.35
N VAL A 4 -7.27 -6.15 10.55
CA VAL A 4 -6.45 -5.08 11.11
C VAL A 4 -5.00 -5.52 11.32
N LYS A 5 -4.76 -6.77 11.72
CA LYS A 5 -3.39 -7.29 11.95
C LYS A 5 -2.63 -7.62 10.67
N GLU A 6 -3.33 -7.76 9.55
CA GLU A 6 -2.73 -8.04 8.24
C GLU A 6 -2.29 -6.75 7.53
N PHE A 7 -2.85 -5.60 7.92
CA PHE A 7 -2.54 -4.30 7.35
C PHE A 7 -1.29 -3.70 7.99
N LYS A 8 -0.13 -3.83 7.32
CA LYS A 8 1.15 -3.32 7.83
C LYS A 8 1.50 -1.98 7.19
N PHE A 9 2.17 -1.13 7.95
CA PHE A 9 2.74 0.12 7.43
C PHE A 9 4.25 0.04 7.56
N ILE A 10 4.95 0.28 6.47
CA ILE A 10 6.41 0.24 6.45
C ILE A 10 6.97 1.53 7.06
N LYS A 11 8.08 1.41 7.80
CA LYS A 11 8.83 2.59 8.25
C LYS A 11 9.71 3.12 7.12
N TRP A 12 10.10 4.38 7.20
CA TRP A 12 10.91 4.98 6.13
C TRP A 12 12.31 4.37 6.02
N GLU A 13 12.90 3.99 7.15
CA GLU A 13 14.19 3.30 7.19
C GLU A 13 14.11 1.93 6.49
N GLU A 14 13.09 1.13 6.83
CA GLU A 14 12.82 -0.18 6.23
C GLU A 14 12.52 -0.05 4.72
N PHE A 15 11.79 1.01 4.32
CA PHE A 15 11.54 1.27 2.91
C PHE A 15 12.82 1.61 2.15
N GLY A 16 13.73 2.38 2.76
CA GLY A 16 15.04 2.66 2.19
C GLY A 16 15.84 1.38 1.91
N GLU A 17 15.86 0.44 2.85
CA GLU A 17 16.51 -0.87 2.68
C GLU A 17 15.92 -1.65 1.50
N VAL A 18 14.58 -1.73 1.41
CA VAL A 18 13.91 -2.39 0.28
C VAL A 18 14.29 -1.76 -1.06
N VAL A 19 14.37 -0.42 -1.12
CA VAL A 19 14.76 0.28 -2.35
C VAL A 19 16.18 -0.09 -2.75
N GLU A 20 17.14 -0.08 -1.81
CA GLU A 20 18.54 -0.45 -2.08
C GLU A 20 18.68 -1.88 -2.62
N GLU A 21 17.99 -2.84 -1.98
CA GLU A 21 18.02 -4.24 -2.36
C GLU A 21 17.36 -4.52 -3.72
N ASN A 22 16.43 -3.67 -4.14
CA ASN A 22 15.62 -3.84 -5.35
C ASN A 22 15.92 -2.78 -6.43
N ARG A 23 17.11 -2.17 -6.40
CA ARG A 23 17.57 -1.20 -7.42
C ARG A 23 17.69 -1.77 -8.84
N VAL A 24 17.80 -3.09 -8.99
CA VAL A 24 17.87 -3.76 -10.30
C VAL A 24 16.52 -4.44 -10.57
N VAL A 25 15.79 -3.96 -11.59
CA VAL A 25 14.38 -4.30 -11.80
C VAL A 25 14.24 -5.54 -12.68
N GLU A 26 13.65 -6.62 -12.15
CA GLU A 26 12.55 -7.44 -12.73
C GLU A 26 12.07 -8.46 -11.66
N PRO A 27 10.76 -8.73 -11.51
CA PRO A 27 9.63 -8.28 -12.33
C PRO A 27 9.03 -6.92 -11.90
N SER A 28 8.43 -6.20 -12.87
CA SER A 28 7.74 -4.92 -12.65
C SER A 28 6.23 -5.00 -12.90
N VAL A 29 5.47 -4.14 -12.23
CA VAL A 29 4.00 -4.09 -12.32
C VAL A 29 3.49 -2.65 -12.12
N SER A 30 2.30 -2.35 -12.62
CA SER A 30 1.63 -1.06 -12.30
C SER A 30 0.86 -1.15 -10.99
N LEU A 31 0.70 -0.01 -10.31
CA LEU A 31 -0.01 0.04 -9.03
C LEU A 31 -1.46 -0.46 -9.13
N ARG A 32 -2.14 -0.17 -10.24
CA ARG A 32 -3.49 -0.69 -10.52
C ARG A 32 -3.48 -2.21 -10.62
N ARG A 33 -2.56 -2.76 -11.41
CA ARG A 33 -2.49 -4.22 -11.63
C ARG A 33 -2.13 -4.94 -10.33
N TYR A 34 -1.22 -4.37 -9.54
CA TYR A 34 -0.91 -4.89 -8.20
C TYR A 34 -2.15 -4.90 -7.30
N ALA A 35 -2.91 -3.81 -7.26
CA ALA A 35 -4.13 -3.72 -6.47
C ALA A 35 -5.17 -4.77 -6.90
N GLU A 36 -5.37 -4.97 -8.21
CA GLU A 36 -6.27 -6.00 -8.74
C GLU A 36 -5.83 -7.42 -8.33
N LEU A 37 -4.54 -7.74 -8.48
CA LEU A 37 -3.97 -9.04 -8.10
C LEU A 37 -4.15 -9.32 -6.59
N ASN A 38 -3.99 -8.29 -5.77
CA ASN A 38 -4.12 -8.36 -4.32
C ASN A 38 -5.53 -7.99 -3.80
N ARG A 39 -6.51 -7.90 -4.71
CA ARG A 39 -7.92 -7.68 -4.40
C ARG A 39 -8.23 -6.41 -3.59
N TYR A 40 -7.59 -5.30 -3.92
CA TYR A 40 -7.87 -3.99 -3.33
C TYR A 40 -8.74 -3.12 -4.26
N ASP A 41 -9.77 -2.48 -3.71
CA ASP A 41 -10.51 -1.42 -4.41
C ASP A 41 -9.83 -0.07 -4.17
N VAL A 42 -9.00 0.32 -5.12
CA VAL A 42 -8.25 1.59 -5.07
C VAL A 42 -8.75 2.60 -6.10
N LYS A 43 -9.94 2.44 -6.71
CA LYS A 43 -10.36 3.31 -7.83
C LYS A 43 -10.24 4.80 -7.53
N ASN A 44 -10.73 5.23 -6.36
CA ASN A 44 -10.71 6.63 -5.94
C ASN A 44 -9.37 7.05 -5.30
N ARG A 45 -8.48 6.10 -5.01
CA ARG A 45 -7.20 6.30 -4.30
C ARG A 45 -6.00 6.24 -5.24
N LEU A 46 -6.16 5.56 -6.38
CA LEU A 46 -5.10 5.27 -7.34
C LEU A 46 -4.37 6.53 -7.82
N PRO A 47 -5.03 7.65 -8.19
CA PRO A 47 -4.30 8.85 -8.62
C PRO A 47 -3.40 9.42 -7.53
N SER A 48 -3.87 9.43 -6.28
CA SER A 48 -3.09 9.91 -5.12
C SER A 48 -1.90 8.99 -4.84
N ALA A 49 -2.15 7.69 -4.79
CA ALA A 49 -1.14 6.68 -4.51
C ALA A 49 -0.04 6.65 -5.60
N VAL A 50 -0.41 6.78 -6.88
CA VAL A 50 0.57 6.90 -7.98
C VAL A 50 1.40 8.17 -7.84
N LYS A 51 0.79 9.31 -7.49
CA LYS A 51 1.52 10.58 -7.28
C LYS A 51 2.51 10.46 -6.12
N GLU A 52 2.11 9.81 -5.03
CA GLU A 52 2.97 9.57 -3.88
C GLU A 52 4.14 8.67 -4.23
N LEU A 53 3.88 7.54 -4.91
CA LEU A 53 4.94 6.63 -5.36
C LEU A 53 5.92 7.29 -6.33
N LEU A 54 5.45 8.14 -7.25
CA LEU A 54 6.31 8.94 -8.13
C LEU A 54 7.13 9.99 -7.38
N THR A 55 6.61 10.52 -6.27
CA THR A 55 7.34 11.45 -5.41
C THR A 55 8.44 10.72 -4.65
N LEU A 56 8.11 9.59 -4.04
CA LEU A 56 9.07 8.70 -3.38
C LEU A 56 10.15 8.23 -4.36
N ALA A 57 9.78 7.95 -5.61
CA ALA A 57 10.75 7.53 -6.62
C ALA A 57 11.82 8.58 -6.92
N LYS A 58 11.50 9.86 -6.77
CA LYS A 58 12.50 10.94 -6.89
C LYS A 58 13.33 11.13 -5.62
N LEU A 59 12.77 10.84 -4.46
CA LEU A 59 13.44 11.02 -3.17
C LEU A 59 14.42 9.87 -2.86
N TYR A 60 14.09 8.66 -3.28
CA TYR A 60 14.84 7.44 -3.04
C TYR A 60 15.50 6.88 -4.32
N ASP A 61 15.52 7.65 -5.42
CA ASP A 61 16.06 7.25 -6.73
C ASP A 61 15.55 5.87 -7.21
N ILE A 62 14.25 5.62 -7.03
CA ILE A 62 13.62 4.35 -7.41
C ILE A 62 13.51 4.26 -8.94
N PRO A 63 14.04 3.22 -9.58
CA PRO A 63 13.85 2.99 -11.00
C PRO A 63 12.40 2.62 -11.31
N TYR A 64 11.85 3.24 -12.36
CA TYR A 64 10.51 2.92 -12.88
C TYR A 64 10.49 3.01 -14.40
N ASN A 65 9.61 2.24 -15.03
CA ASN A 65 9.42 2.29 -16.48
C ASN A 65 8.22 3.20 -16.81
N ASN A 66 8.50 4.29 -17.51
CA ASN A 66 7.52 5.23 -18.03
C ASN A 66 7.38 5.19 -19.56
N SER A 67 8.02 4.22 -20.22
CA SER A 67 7.94 4.02 -21.67
C SER A 67 6.55 3.58 -22.12
N SER A 68 5.72 3.09 -21.18
CA SER A 68 4.34 2.71 -21.39
C SER A 68 3.42 3.34 -20.33
N SER A 69 2.14 3.49 -20.69
CA SER A 69 1.07 3.82 -19.76
C SER A 69 0.28 2.54 -19.45
N PRO A 70 0.10 2.16 -18.18
CA PRO A 70 0.52 2.84 -16.96
C PRO A 70 2.01 2.65 -16.61
N VAL A 71 2.56 3.59 -15.84
CA VAL A 71 3.92 3.49 -15.25
C VAL A 71 4.03 2.21 -14.41
N THR A 72 5.17 1.53 -14.50
CA THR A 72 5.47 0.33 -13.71
C THR A 72 6.69 0.50 -12.81
N PHE A 73 6.64 -0.16 -11.65
CA PHE A 73 7.71 -0.20 -10.64
C PHE A 73 8.01 -1.66 -10.32
N SER A 74 9.16 -1.92 -9.67
CA SER A 74 9.45 -3.24 -9.10
C SER A 74 8.29 -3.74 -8.23
N TYR A 75 7.94 -5.03 -8.37
CA TYR A 75 6.90 -5.64 -7.55
C TYR A 75 7.22 -5.50 -6.06
N ALA A 76 8.46 -5.75 -5.66
CA ALA A 76 8.90 -5.67 -4.26
C ALA A 76 8.73 -4.27 -3.66
N ILE A 77 9.03 -3.24 -4.46
CA ILE A 77 8.87 -1.85 -4.03
C ILE A 77 7.40 -1.51 -3.84
N ILE A 78 6.53 -1.93 -4.76
CA ILE A 78 5.09 -1.72 -4.60
C ILE A 78 4.59 -2.49 -3.37
N ASP A 79 4.92 -3.77 -3.22
CA ASP A 79 4.50 -4.63 -2.11
C ASP A 79 4.84 -4.02 -0.74
N ALA A 80 6.08 -3.53 -0.60
CA ALA A 80 6.55 -2.93 0.63
C ALA A 80 5.78 -1.66 1.05
N ILE A 81 5.38 -0.82 0.09
CA ILE A 81 4.84 0.51 0.37
C ILE A 81 3.32 0.61 0.15
N PHE A 82 2.70 -0.38 -0.48
CA PHE A 82 1.35 -0.30 -1.03
C PHE A 82 0.31 0.20 -0.03
N THR A 83 0.20 -0.49 1.11
CA THR A 83 -0.75 -0.16 2.19
C THR A 83 -0.55 1.25 2.74
N THR A 84 0.68 1.75 2.74
CA THR A 84 1.05 3.09 3.22
C THR A 84 0.52 4.18 2.27
N ILE A 85 0.61 3.97 0.95
CA ILE A 85 0.25 4.99 -0.05
C ILE A 85 -1.22 4.96 -0.48
N ILE A 86 -1.96 3.91 -0.13
CA ILE A 86 -3.40 3.81 -0.46
C ILE A 86 -4.31 4.37 0.65
N VAL A 87 -3.77 4.71 1.82
CA VAL A 87 -4.52 5.30 2.93
C VAL A 87 -4.03 6.70 3.24
N SER A 88 -4.90 7.54 3.78
CA SER A 88 -4.53 8.83 4.36
C SER A 88 -3.88 8.66 5.72
N ALA A 89 -3.24 9.73 6.22
CA ALA A 89 -2.68 9.74 7.57
C ALA A 89 -3.73 9.44 8.66
N ALA A 90 -4.94 9.98 8.53
CA ALA A 90 -6.03 9.74 9.47
C ALA A 90 -6.50 8.27 9.47
N GLU A 91 -6.63 7.67 8.28
CA GLU A 91 -7.00 6.26 8.14
C GLU A 91 -5.90 5.33 8.67
N ARG A 92 -4.62 5.69 8.44
CA ARG A 92 -3.48 4.97 9.02
C ARG A 92 -3.51 5.01 10.54
N ASP A 93 -3.69 6.18 11.13
CA ASP A 93 -3.69 6.34 12.58
C ASP A 93 -4.87 5.58 13.22
N MET A 94 -6.04 5.57 12.57
CA MET A 94 -7.18 4.73 12.96
C MET A 94 -6.81 3.23 12.97
N ILE A 95 -6.17 2.72 11.92
CA ILE A 95 -5.75 1.31 11.84
C ILE A 95 -4.69 1.01 12.91
N LEU A 96 -3.69 1.86 13.08
CA LEU A 96 -2.64 1.69 14.09
C LEU A 96 -3.21 1.67 15.51
N ASN A 97 -4.17 2.54 15.81
CA ASN A 97 -4.86 2.53 17.11
C ASN A 97 -5.63 1.23 17.34
N ALA A 98 -6.25 0.67 16.30
CA ALA A 98 -6.93 -0.62 16.36
C ALA A 98 -5.95 -1.81 16.51
N GLN A 99 -4.67 -1.65 16.24
CA GLN A 99 -3.64 -2.69 16.44
C GLN A 99 -3.10 -2.74 17.87
N LEU A 100 -3.34 -1.73 18.69
CA LEU A 100 -2.87 -1.69 20.08
C LEU A 100 -3.54 -2.76 20.94
N GLU A 101 -2.82 -3.31 21.91
CA GLU A 101 -3.38 -4.28 22.88
C GLU A 101 -4.54 -3.68 23.70
N THR A 102 -4.54 -2.35 23.86
CA THR A 102 -5.56 -1.58 24.57
C THR A 102 -6.68 -1.07 23.67
N ALA A 103 -6.76 -1.49 22.41
CA ALA A 103 -7.78 -1.03 21.47
C ALA A 103 -9.19 -1.39 21.98
N THR A 104 -10.09 -0.40 21.93
CA THR A 104 -11.50 -0.63 22.26
C THR A 104 -12.18 -1.45 21.17
N HIS A 105 -13.27 -2.15 21.51
CA HIS A 105 -14.05 -2.89 20.54
C HIS A 105 -14.55 -2.02 19.38
N SER A 106 -14.93 -0.77 19.67
CA SER A 106 -15.37 0.18 18.64
C SER A 106 -14.27 0.51 17.64
N GLN A 107 -13.04 0.75 18.12
CA GLN A 107 -11.88 1.02 17.24
C GLN A 107 -11.55 -0.18 16.35
N LEU A 108 -11.65 -1.40 16.89
CA LEU A 108 -11.45 -2.63 16.12
C LEU A 108 -12.49 -2.76 15.00
N VAL A 109 -13.77 -2.59 15.33
CA VAL A 109 -14.87 -2.71 14.35
C VAL A 109 -14.76 -1.65 13.26
N GLU A 110 -14.47 -0.40 13.62
CA GLU A 110 -14.31 0.70 12.67
C GLU A 110 -13.17 0.42 11.68
N ALA A 111 -12.01 -0.01 12.18
CA ALA A 111 -10.87 -0.35 11.34
C ALA A 111 -11.12 -1.60 10.48
N GLU A 112 -11.78 -2.64 11.01
CA GLU A 112 -12.14 -3.83 10.23
C GLU A 112 -13.13 -3.51 9.11
N GLN A 113 -14.13 -2.66 9.39
CA GLN A 113 -15.07 -2.21 8.37
C GLN A 113 -14.35 -1.43 7.27
N PHE A 114 -13.50 -0.47 7.64
CA PHE A 114 -12.72 0.29 6.68
C PHE A 114 -11.84 -0.60 5.79
N ILE A 115 -11.09 -1.55 6.39
CA ILE A 115 -10.23 -2.46 5.63
C ILE A 115 -11.07 -3.36 4.72
N SER A 116 -12.25 -3.80 5.16
CA SER A 116 -13.16 -4.58 4.31
C SER A 116 -13.64 -3.76 3.10
N GLU A 117 -13.91 -2.47 3.26
CA GLU A 117 -14.29 -1.57 2.16
C GLU A 117 -13.13 -1.32 1.17
N LEU A 118 -11.88 -1.44 1.62
CA LEU A 118 -10.70 -1.39 0.76
C LEU A 118 -10.49 -2.68 -0.05
N ARG A 119 -11.24 -3.76 0.20
CA ARG A 119 -11.10 -5.03 -0.51
C ARG A 119 -12.18 -5.18 -1.58
N LEU A 120 -11.80 -5.78 -2.71
CA LEU A 120 -12.79 -6.21 -3.71
C LEU A 120 -13.64 -7.36 -3.13
N PRO A 121 -14.95 -7.38 -3.41
CA PRO A 121 -15.85 -8.40 -2.87
C PRO A 121 -15.37 -9.82 -3.20
N GLU A 122 -15.59 -10.75 -2.28
CA GLU A 122 -15.38 -12.17 -2.54
C GLU A 122 -16.24 -12.61 -3.73
N ILE A 123 -15.61 -13.22 -4.74
CA ILE A 123 -16.35 -13.77 -5.87
C ILE A 123 -16.90 -15.10 -5.33
N ARG A 124 -18.22 -15.16 -5.14
CA ARG A 124 -18.93 -16.37 -4.78
C ARG A 124 -18.98 -17.35 -5.95
#